data_AF-A0A436GEY3-F1
#
_entry.id   AF-A0A436GEY3-F1
#
_cell.length_a   1.000
_cell.length_b   1.000
_cell.length_c   1.000
_cell.angle_alpha   90.00
_cell.angle_beta   90.00
_cell.angle_gamma   90.00
#
_symmetry.space_group_name_H-M   'P 1'
#
loop_
_entity.id
_entity.type
_entity.pdbx_description
1 polymer ?
#
loop_
_entity_poly.entity_id
_entity_poly.type
_entity_poly.pdbx_seq_one_letter_code
_entity_poly.pdbx_strand_id
1 'polypeptide(L)' 'MRGEVLHYDEIQGFGFISGADGNRYTFTRENLRRETAMRKGAA' A
#
# COMPACT_ATOMS: atom_id res chain seq x y z
N MET A 1 5.96 -0.28 6.82
CA MET A 1 4.84 0.17 7.68
C MET A 1 3.69 -0.80 7.49
N ARG A 2 2.88 -1.07 8.52
CA ARG A 2 1.68 -1.93 8.42
C ARG A 2 0.43 -1.07 8.59
N GLY A 3 -0.58 -1.30 7.77
CA GLY A 3 -1.82 -0.53 7.74
C GLY A 3 -2.90 -1.22 6.92
N GLU A 4 -4.12 -0.71 6.96
CA GLU A 4 -5.26 -1.26 6.22
C GLU A 4 -5.58 -0.38 5.01
N VAL A 5 -5.87 -1.01 3.87
CA VAL A 5 -6.31 -0.29 2.67
C VAL A 5 -7.75 0.14 2.88
N LEU A 6 -7.99 1.46 2.83
CA LEU A 6 -9.32 2.03 2.98
C LEU A 6 -10.07 2.09 1.65
N HIS A 7 -9.37 2.50 0.60
CA HIS A 7 -9.93 2.65 -0.73
C HIS A 7 -8.83 2.64 -1.78
N TYR A 8 -9.13 2.07 -2.94
CA TYR A 8 -8.28 2.13 -4.12
C TYR A 8 -9.14 2.42 -5.35
N ASP A 9 -8.80 3.49 -6.07
CA ASP A 9 -9.37 3.79 -7.37
C ASP A 9 -8.40 3.31 -8.45
N GLU A 10 -8.78 2.27 -9.17
CA GLU A 10 -7.94 1.69 -10.23
C GLU A 10 -7.84 2.61 -11.46
N ILE A 11 -8.90 3.37 -11.77
CA ILE A 11 -8.94 4.28 -12.92
C ILE A 11 -8.01 5.46 -12.67
N GLN A 12 -8.07 6.05 -11.47
CA GLN A 12 -7.22 7.18 -11.08
C GLN A 12 -5.82 6.74 -10.63
N GLY A 13 -5.65 5.47 -10.25
CA GLY A 13 -4.36 4.88 -9.93
C GLY A 13 -3.80 5.30 -8.58
N PHE A 14 -4.63 5.73 -7.62
CA PHE A 14 -4.22 6.01 -6.26
C PHE A 14 -5.19 5.45 -5.22
N GLY A 15 -4.72 5.30 -3.99
CA GLY A 15 -5.53 4.83 -2.87
C GLY A 15 -5.08 5.40 -1.53
N PHE A 16 -5.81 5.02 -0.48
CA PHE A 16 -5.60 5.46 0.88
C PHE A 16 -5.35 4.27 1.82
N ILE A 17 -4.45 4.47 2.77
CA ILE A 17 -4.13 3.51 3.84
C ILE A 17 -4.31 4.19 5.19
N SER A 18 -4.93 3.51 6.14
CA SER A 18 -4.84 3.85 7.57
C SER A 18 -3.56 3.26 8.15
N GLY A 19 -2.72 4.10 8.75
CA GLY A 19 -1.56 3.66 9.51
C GLY A 19 -1.96 3.19 10.90
N ALA A 20 -1.21 2.25 11.47
CA ALA A 20 -1.37 1.83 12.87
C ALA A 20 -1.07 2.96 13.88
N ASP A 21 -0.47 4.05 13.42
CA ASP A 21 -0.23 5.28 14.17
C ASP A 21 -1.44 6.25 14.17
N GLY A 22 -2.54 5.89 13.49
CA GLY A 22 -3.74 6.70 13.37
C GLY A 22 -3.70 7.72 12.23
N ASN A 23 -2.60 7.81 11.48
CA ASN A 23 -2.47 8.72 10.34
C ASN A 23 -3.04 8.10 9.05
N ARG A 24 -3.39 8.97 8.09
CA ARG A 24 -3.81 8.55 6.74
C ARG A 24 -2.70 8.81 5.73
N TYR A 25 -2.43 7.81 4.91
CA TYR A 25 -1.40 7.85 3.87
C TYR A 25 -2.01 7.61 2.49
N THR A 26 -1.35 8.13 1.46
CA THR A 26 -1.68 7.88 0.06
C THR A 26 -0.64 6.97 -0.57
N PHE A 27 -1.07 6.15 -1.54
CA PHE A 27 -0.17 5.37 -2.38
C PHE A 27 -0.65 5.42 -3.84
N THR A 28 0.26 5.20 -4.77
CA THR A 28 -0.03 5.11 -6.20
C THR A 28 0.10 3.67 -6.70
N ARG A 29 -0.46 3.40 -7.87
CA ARG A 29 -0.32 2.11 -8.57
C ARG A 29 1.15 1.72 -8.78
N GLU A 30 2.05 2.69 -8.92
CA GLU A 30 3.49 2.43 -9.08
C GLU A 30 4.14 1.92 -7.80
N ASN A 31 3.66 2.35 -6.63
CA ASN A 31 4.13 1.84 -5.34
C ASN A 31 3.85 0.33 -5.23
N LEU A 32 2.70 -0.15 -5.73
CA LEU A 32 2.36 -1.58 -5.75
C LEU A 32 3.26 -2.39 -6.68
N ARG A 33 3.65 -1.81 -7.83
CA ARG A 33 4.51 -2.49 -8.82
C ARG A 33 5.93 -2.70 -8.33
N ARG A 34 6.44 -1.86 -7.41
CA ARG A 34 7.79 -1.97 -6.85
C ARG A 34 7.94 -3.04 -5.76
N GLU A 35 6.86 -3.59 -5.21
CA GLU A 35 6.92 -4.57 -4.11
C GLU A 35 6.79 -6.05 -4.53
N THR A 36 6.71 -6.38 -5.82
CA THR A 36 6.78 -7.79 -6.26
C THR A 36 8.22 -8.24 -6.51
N ALA A 37 9.03 -8.15 -5.46
CA ALA A 37 9.96 -9.22 -5.15
C ALA A 37 9.59 -9.70 -3.76
N MET A 38 8.47 -10.43 -3.64
CA MET A 38 8.20 -11.22 -2.45
C MET A 38 9.35 -12.23 -2.32
N ARG A 39 10.40 -11.89 -1.57
CA ARG A 39 11.37 -12.88 -1.09
C ARG A 39 10.59 -13.81 -0.16
N LYS A 40 10.30 -15.00 -0.67
CA LYS A 40 9.79 -16.12 0.12
C LYS A 40 10.76 -16.38 1.27
N GLY A 41 10.35 -16.05 2.49
CA GLY A 41 11.00 -16.41 3.75
C GLY A 41 12.36 -15.79 4.00
N ALA A 42 12.43 -14.83 4.92
CA ALA A 42 13.59 -14.71 5.80
C ALA A 42 13.09 -15.14 7.19
N ALA A 43 13.62 -16.28 7.64
CA ALA A 43 13.45 -16.82 8.98
C ALA A 43 14.11 -15.93 10.04
#